data_AF-A0A925A5B7-F1
#
_entry.id   AF-A0A925A5B7-F1
#
_cell.length_a   1.000
_cell.length_b   1.000
_cell.length_c   1.000
_cell.angle_alpha   90.00
_cell.angle_beta   90.00
_cell.angle_gamma   90.00
#
_symmetry.space_group_name_H-M   'P 1'
#
loop_
_entity.id
_entity.type
_entity.pdbx_description
1 polymer ?
#
loop_
_entity_poly.entity_id
_entity_poly.type
_entity_poly.pdbx_seq_one_letter_code
_entity_poly.pdbx_strand_id
1 'polypeptide(L)'
;VYSIDGAGGVATTSTSVSSGGLSAGSHSISVYAYNNAGNGPPNSASATIKAKPAVPKVVLQKGPFNTCQGGGTCYKYDVTLENFGANTHAINFYCQAPFGSDTFSGTHYVSNKYCGFAGTYVTVDGVVSNTVDFR
;
A
#
# COMPACT_ATOMS: atom_id res chain seq x y z
N VAL A 1 -17.87 18.63 21.93
CA VAL A 1 -16.52 18.02 22.06
C VAL A 1 -16.54 16.69 21.35
N TYR A 2 -15.48 16.32 20.63
CA TYR A 2 -15.33 14.97 20.09
C TYR A 2 -13.97 14.39 20.46
N SER A 3 -13.86 13.07 20.43
CA SER A 3 -12.63 12.32 20.64
C SER A 3 -12.57 11.19 19.62
N ILE A 4 -11.37 10.89 19.12
CA ILE A 4 -11.09 9.77 18.24
C ILE A 4 -10.14 8.85 19.01
N ASP A 5 -10.48 7.56 19.10
CA ASP A 5 -9.70 6.51 19.78
C ASP A 5 -9.36 6.83 21.24
N GLY A 6 -10.22 7.59 21.92
CA GLY A 6 -10.00 8.00 23.30
C GLY A 6 -8.91 9.07 23.48
N ALA A 7 -8.44 9.69 22.39
CA ALA A 7 -7.54 10.84 22.46
C ALA A 7 -8.19 12.04 23.18
N GLY A 8 -7.38 13.02 23.58
CA GLY A 8 -7.85 14.23 24.23
C GLY A 8 -9.03 14.88 23.50
N GLY A 9 -10.07 15.26 24.25
CA GLY A 9 -11.29 15.82 23.68
C GLY A 9 -11.04 17.15 22.98
N VAL A 10 -11.52 17.27 21.74
CA VAL A 10 -11.43 18.49 20.94
C VAL A 10 -12.77 19.25 21.02
N ALA A 11 -12.72 20.48 21.52
CA ALA A 11 -13.89 21.36 21.56
C ALA A 11 -14.20 21.89 20.15
N THR A 12 -15.47 21.89 19.78
CA THR A 12 -15.95 22.41 18.50
C THR A 12 -17.43 22.76 18.62
N THR A 13 -17.86 23.74 17.82
CA THR A 13 -19.27 24.07 17.57
C THR A 13 -19.74 23.55 16.21
N SER A 14 -18.83 23.00 15.39
CA SER A 14 -19.15 22.42 14.09
C SER A 14 -19.90 21.09 14.24
N THR A 15 -20.78 20.81 13.29
CA THR A 15 -21.50 19.53 13.19
C THR A 15 -20.78 18.50 12.32
N SER A 16 -19.61 18.86 11.78
CA SER A 16 -18.73 17.98 11.02
C SER A 16 -17.28 18.13 11.47
N VAL A 17 -16.53 17.04 11.36
CA VAL A 17 -15.09 16.98 11.58
C VAL A 17 -14.46 16.14 10.48
N SER A 18 -13.30 16.57 10.00
CA SER A 18 -12.45 15.77 9.13
C SER A 18 -11.19 15.39 9.90
N SER A 19 -10.84 14.11 9.88
CA SER A 19 -9.56 13.60 10.39
C SER A 19 -8.85 12.86 9.26
N GLY A 20 -7.53 13.04 9.18
CA GLY A 20 -6.66 12.36 8.22
C GLY A 20 -5.56 11.61 8.96
N GLY A 21 -4.83 10.75 8.23
CA GLY A 21 -3.70 10.00 8.78
C GLY A 21 -4.09 8.87 9.74
N LEU A 22 -5.38 8.49 9.80
CA LEU A 22 -5.80 7.30 10.51
C LEU A 22 -5.24 6.06 9.82
N SER A 23 -4.61 5.17 10.61
CA SER A 23 -4.13 3.89 10.12
C SER A 23 -5.27 3.03 9.60
N ALA A 24 -4.97 1.99 8.84
CA ALA A 24 -5.98 0.98 8.53
C ALA A 24 -6.48 0.31 9.81
N GLY A 25 -7.79 0.07 9.94
CA GLY A 25 -8.35 -0.58 11.12
C GLY A 25 -9.64 0.04 11.62
N SER A 26 -10.09 -0.43 12.77
CA SER A 26 -11.27 0.12 13.46
C SER A 26 -10.87 1.30 14.33
N HIS A 27 -11.60 2.40 14.19
CA HIS A 27 -11.49 3.60 14.99
C HIS A 27 -12.81 3.89 15.68
N SER A 28 -12.75 4.41 16.91
CA SER A 28 -13.93 4.84 17.66
C SER A 28 -14.00 6.36 17.67
N ILE A 29 -15.16 6.91 17.34
CA ILE A 29 -15.43 8.34 17.48
C ILE A 29 -16.47 8.50 18.58
N SER A 30 -16.14 9.29 19.59
CA SER A 30 -17.04 9.68 20.67
C SER A 30 -17.36 11.16 20.58
N VAL A 31 -18.63 11.53 20.70
CA VAL A 31 -19.10 12.91 20.67
C VAL A 31 -19.80 13.21 21.99
N TYR A 32 -19.49 14.35 22.59
CA TYR A 32 -20.03 14.85 23.85
C TYR A 32 -20.63 16.24 23.62
N ALA A 33 -21.94 16.36 23.83
CA ALA A 33 -22.69 17.60 23.73
C ALA A 33 -22.88 18.23 25.12
N TYR A 34 -22.50 19.51 25.23
CA TYR A 34 -22.63 20.32 26.44
C TYR A 34 -23.56 21.49 26.14
N ASN A 35 -24.38 21.89 27.12
CA ASN A 35 -25.21 23.09 27.01
C ASN A 35 -24.44 24.33 27.50
N ASN A 36 -25.00 25.52 27.26
CA ASN A 36 -24.39 26.79 27.67
C ASN A 36 -24.50 27.06 29.18
N ALA A 37 -25.19 26.21 29.93
CA ALA A 37 -25.45 26.39 31.36
C ALA A 37 -24.30 25.90 32.26
N GLY A 38 -23.23 25.30 31.70
CA GLY A 38 -21.99 24.97 32.40
C GLY A 38 -21.62 23.48 32.43
N ASN A 39 -20.86 23.07 33.44
CA ASN A 39 -20.20 21.75 33.60
C ASN A 39 -21.14 20.59 33.97
N GLY A 40 -22.41 20.62 33.55
CA GLY A 40 -23.30 19.47 33.70
C GLY A 40 -22.81 18.24 32.93
N PRO A 41 -23.29 17.03 33.26
CA PRO A 41 -22.90 15.82 32.54
C PRO A 41 -23.28 15.94 31.06
N PRO A 42 -22.36 15.66 30.12
CA PRO A 42 -22.66 15.74 28.70
C PRO A 42 -23.59 14.61 28.26
N ASN A 43 -24.37 14.87 27.21
CA ASN A 43 -24.95 13.79 26.42
C ASN A 43 -23.89 13.25 25.47
N SER A 44 -23.72 11.94 25.40
CA SER A 44 -22.69 11.31 24.57
C SER A 44 -23.22 10.26 23.59
N ALA A 45 -22.60 10.18 22.42
CA ALA A 45 -22.80 9.11 21.45
C ALA A 45 -21.45 8.62 20.93
N SER A 46 -21.37 7.35 20.53
CA SER A 46 -20.17 6.79 19.90
C SER A 46 -20.51 6.05 18.61
N ALA A 47 -19.55 6.05 17.69
CA ALA A 47 -19.63 5.33 16.43
C ALA A 47 -18.28 4.66 16.13
N THR A 48 -18.33 3.52 15.46
CA THR A 48 -17.13 2.82 14.99
C THR A 48 -17.00 3.01 13.49
N ILE A 49 -15.82 3.42 13.04
CA ILE A 49 -15.48 3.57 11.63
C ILE A 49 -14.35 2.61 11.31
N LYS A 50 -14.43 1.93 10.17
CA LYS A 50 -13.34 1.06 9.69
C LYS A 50 -12.59 1.75 8.55
N ALA A 51 -11.41 2.28 8.85
CA ALA A 51 -10.49 2.80 7.85
C ALA A 51 -9.97 1.65 6.98
N LYS A 52 -10.06 1.82 5.66
CA LYS A 52 -9.65 0.79 4.69
C LYS A 52 -8.11 0.76 4.59
N PRO A 53 -7.49 -0.42 4.50
CA PRO A 53 -6.09 -0.53 4.12
C PRO A 53 -5.83 0.10 2.75
N ALA A 54 -4.64 0.64 2.58
CA ALA A 54 -4.17 1.05 1.26
C ALA A 54 -4.06 -0.15 0.32
N VAL A 55 -4.31 0.06 -0.97
CA VAL A 55 -4.28 -1.02 -1.97
C VAL A 55 -2.81 -1.37 -2.28
N PRO A 56 -2.41 -2.66 -2.23
CA PRO A 56 -1.08 -3.09 -2.62
C PRO A 56 -0.79 -2.75 -4.09
N LYS A 57 0.41 -2.23 -4.35
CA LYS A 57 0.87 -1.86 -5.70
C LYS A 57 2.28 -2.36 -5.96
N VAL A 58 2.48 -3.00 -7.11
CA VAL A 58 3.77 -3.49 -7.57
C VAL A 58 4.27 -2.58 -8.67
N VAL A 59 5.46 -2.03 -8.51
CA VAL A 59 6.12 -1.20 -9.51
C VAL A 59 7.30 -1.98 -10.08
N LEU A 60 7.30 -2.15 -11.40
CA LEU A 60 8.41 -2.72 -12.14
C LEU A 60 9.16 -1.64 -12.90
N GLN A 61 10.48 -1.69 -12.82
CA GLN A 61 11.42 -0.85 -13.57
C GLN A 61 12.52 -1.70 -14.21
N LYS A 62 13.26 -1.10 -15.14
CA LYS A 62 14.50 -1.70 -15.67
C LYS A 62 15.53 -1.70 -14.54
N GLY A 63 15.95 -2.88 -14.12
CA GLY A 63 17.12 -3.04 -13.28
C GLY A 63 18.43 -2.94 -14.06
N PRO A 64 19.54 -3.47 -13.51
CA PRO A 64 20.82 -3.49 -14.20
C PRO A 64 20.73 -4.14 -15.58
N PHE A 65 21.48 -3.58 -16.53
CA PHE A 65 21.66 -4.14 -17.87
C PHE A 65 22.27 -5.55 -17.80
N ASN A 66 21.87 -6.39 -18.74
CA ASN A 66 22.50 -7.68 -19.01
C ASN A 66 22.52 -7.96 -20.53
N THR A 67 23.39 -8.87 -20.95
CA THR A 67 23.39 -9.37 -22.34
C THR A 67 22.52 -10.63 -22.42
N CYS A 68 21.58 -10.66 -23.37
CA CYS A 68 20.73 -11.83 -23.58
C CYS A 68 21.55 -13.03 -24.14
N GLN A 69 21.10 -14.28 -23.93
CA GLN A 69 21.85 -15.47 -24.38
C GLN A 69 22.04 -15.58 -25.90
N GLY A 70 21.24 -14.89 -26.71
CA GLY A 70 21.39 -14.82 -28.17
C GLY A 70 22.03 -13.51 -28.68
N GLY A 71 22.60 -12.70 -27.77
CA GLY A 71 22.95 -11.31 -28.05
C GLY A 71 21.76 -10.36 -27.88
N GLY A 72 22.05 -9.06 -27.80
CA GLY A 72 21.05 -8.00 -27.59
C GLY A 72 20.96 -7.50 -26.14
N THR A 73 20.10 -6.49 -25.97
CA THR A 73 19.91 -5.77 -24.71
C THR A 73 18.86 -6.46 -23.86
N CYS A 74 19.24 -6.83 -22.64
CA CYS A 74 18.33 -7.31 -21.62
C CYS A 74 18.46 -6.44 -20.37
N TYR A 75 17.41 -6.40 -19.55
CA TYR A 75 17.43 -5.77 -18.23
C TYR A 75 16.92 -6.74 -17.18
N LYS A 76 17.51 -6.65 -15.98
CA LYS A 76 16.99 -7.35 -14.80
C LYS A 76 15.67 -6.73 -14.35
N TYR A 77 14.88 -7.50 -13.61
CA TYR A 77 13.65 -7.00 -13.01
C TYR A 77 14.00 -6.27 -11.72
N ASP A 78 13.69 -4.98 -11.66
CA ASP A 78 13.79 -4.16 -10.45
C ASP A 78 12.38 -3.84 -9.96
N VAL A 79 12.03 -4.39 -8.80
CA VAL A 79 10.68 -4.39 -8.27
C VAL A 79 10.64 -3.64 -6.96
N THR A 80 9.71 -2.68 -6.87
CA THR A 80 9.36 -1.99 -5.63
C THR A 80 7.91 -2.30 -5.26
N LEU A 81 7.69 -2.62 -3.99
CA LEU A 81 6.38 -2.91 -3.40
C LEU A 81 5.89 -1.71 -2.59
N GLU A 82 4.66 -1.28 -2.85
CA GLU A 82 3.95 -0.24 -2.10
C GLU A 82 2.74 -0.85 -1.38
N ASN A 83 2.58 -0.54 -0.09
CA ASN A 83 1.48 -1.05 0.76
C ASN A 83 1.44 -2.59 0.91
N PHE A 84 2.60 -3.23 0.86
CA PHE A 84 2.78 -4.63 1.24
C PHE A 84 3.28 -4.73 2.68
N GLY A 85 2.99 -5.85 3.34
CA GLY A 85 3.68 -6.19 4.61
C GLY A 85 5.16 -6.46 4.36
N ALA A 86 6.01 -6.33 5.38
CA ALA A 86 7.45 -6.61 5.27
C ALA A 86 7.79 -8.12 5.32
N ASN A 87 6.85 -8.97 4.92
CA ASN A 87 6.97 -10.43 4.96
C ASN A 87 7.70 -10.96 3.72
N THR A 88 7.79 -12.29 3.62
CA THR A 88 8.21 -12.96 2.39
C THR A 88 7.08 -12.93 1.37
N HIS A 89 7.43 -12.66 0.12
CA HIS A 89 6.54 -12.55 -1.03
C HIS A 89 6.91 -13.59 -2.10
N ALA A 90 5.90 -14.09 -2.81
CA ALA A 90 6.10 -14.90 -4.01
C ALA A 90 6.03 -14.01 -5.25
N ILE A 91 7.01 -14.14 -6.15
CA ILE A 91 7.07 -13.38 -7.39
C ILE A 91 7.10 -14.31 -8.61
N ASN A 92 6.27 -14.01 -9.61
CA ASN A 92 6.32 -14.65 -10.92
C ASN A 92 6.73 -13.63 -11.98
N PHE A 93 7.65 -14.02 -12.87
CA PHE A 93 8.17 -13.15 -13.91
C PHE A 93 7.51 -13.48 -15.24
N TYR A 94 7.28 -12.45 -16.06
CA TYR A 94 6.72 -12.62 -17.39
C TYR A 94 7.59 -11.89 -18.40
N CYS A 95 7.97 -12.60 -19.46
CA CYS A 95 8.79 -12.12 -20.57
C CYS A 95 8.15 -12.64 -21.85
N GLN A 96 7.07 -11.98 -22.30
CA GLN A 96 6.08 -12.46 -23.29
C GLN A 96 5.25 -13.70 -22.87
N ALA A 97 5.82 -14.58 -22.06
CA ALA A 97 5.20 -15.74 -21.43
C ALA A 97 5.69 -15.87 -19.97
N PRO A 98 5.08 -16.74 -19.14
CA PRO A 98 5.62 -17.04 -17.82
C PRO A 98 7.10 -17.45 -17.89
N PHE A 99 7.93 -16.78 -17.11
CA PHE A 99 9.40 -16.87 -17.14
C PHE A 99 9.96 -17.15 -15.73
N GLY A 100 9.38 -18.15 -15.08
CA GLY A 100 9.80 -18.62 -13.76
C GLY A 100 9.27 -17.79 -12.59
N SER A 101 9.69 -18.17 -11.39
CA SER A 101 9.28 -17.58 -10.12
C SER A 101 10.42 -17.63 -9.11
N ASP A 102 10.37 -16.76 -8.09
CA ASP A 102 11.27 -16.73 -6.94
C ASP A 102 10.46 -16.34 -5.68
N THR A 103 11.14 -16.24 -4.53
CA THR A 103 10.64 -15.57 -3.33
C THR A 103 11.64 -14.53 -2.85
N PHE A 104 11.16 -13.46 -2.22
CA PHE A 104 12.00 -12.44 -1.59
C PHE A 104 11.33 -11.86 -0.36
N SER A 105 12.10 -11.23 0.53
CA SER A 105 11.58 -10.53 1.71
C SER A 105 11.85 -9.04 1.60
N GLY A 106 10.98 -8.23 2.20
CA GLY A 106 11.07 -6.77 2.15
C GLY A 106 10.38 -6.16 0.93
N THR A 107 10.55 -4.86 0.74
CA THR A 107 9.75 -4.08 -0.23
C THR A 107 10.48 -3.76 -1.54
N HIS A 108 11.71 -4.25 -1.71
CA HIS A 108 12.51 -4.00 -2.91
C HIS A 108 13.27 -5.27 -3.29
N TYR A 109 13.29 -5.60 -4.58
CA TYR A 109 13.93 -6.80 -5.10
C TYR A 109 14.46 -6.59 -6.51
N VAL A 110 15.76 -6.84 -6.68
CA VAL A 110 16.41 -6.91 -7.98
C VAL A 110 16.68 -8.38 -8.29
N SER A 111 16.04 -8.90 -9.34
CA SER A 111 16.15 -10.31 -9.67
C SER A 111 17.46 -10.66 -10.37
N ASN A 112 17.82 -11.95 -10.34
CA ASN A 112 18.88 -12.46 -11.22
C ASN A 112 18.37 -12.85 -12.61
N LYS A 113 17.05 -12.82 -12.82
CA LYS A 113 16.42 -13.05 -14.11
C LYS A 113 16.44 -11.76 -14.92
N TYR A 114 16.40 -11.88 -16.23
CA TYR A 114 16.44 -10.74 -17.14
C TYR A 114 15.61 -11.04 -18.38
N CYS A 115 15.03 -9.99 -18.95
CA CYS A 115 14.22 -10.07 -20.16
C CYS A 115 14.67 -8.97 -21.14
N GLY A 116 14.44 -9.20 -22.43
CA GLY A 116 14.78 -8.28 -23.52
C GLY A 116 13.57 -7.93 -24.39
N PHE A 117 12.35 -8.01 -23.84
CA PHE A 117 11.11 -7.83 -24.59
C PHE A 117 10.23 -6.72 -24.03
N ALA A 118 9.40 -6.14 -24.90
CA ALA A 118 8.34 -5.24 -24.47
C ALA A 118 7.22 -5.99 -23.74
N GLY A 119 6.44 -5.24 -22.95
CA GLY A 119 5.31 -5.81 -22.22
C GLY A 119 5.75 -6.72 -21.07
N THR A 120 6.98 -6.55 -20.59
CA THR A 120 7.51 -7.28 -19.43
C THR A 120 6.77 -6.85 -18.17
N TYR A 121 6.33 -7.80 -17.36
CA TYR A 121 5.66 -7.54 -16.08
C TYR A 121 5.97 -8.65 -15.07
N VAL A 122 5.58 -8.43 -13.82
CA VAL A 122 5.64 -9.44 -12.75
C VAL A 122 4.29 -9.51 -12.03
N THR A 123 4.06 -10.62 -11.34
CA THR A 123 3.04 -10.69 -10.29
C THR A 123 3.72 -10.95 -8.96
N VAL A 124 3.30 -10.23 -7.91
CA VAL A 124 3.77 -10.43 -6.54
C VAL A 124 2.56 -10.67 -5.65
N ASP A 125 2.48 -11.85 -5.03
CA ASP A 125 1.32 -12.31 -4.25
C ASP A 125 -0.03 -12.13 -4.98
N GLY A 126 -0.02 -12.31 -6.30
CA GLY A 126 -1.19 -12.15 -7.16
C GLY A 126 -1.46 -10.71 -7.66
N VAL A 127 -0.72 -9.71 -7.19
CA VAL A 127 -0.83 -8.32 -7.65
C VAL A 127 0.06 -8.12 -8.87
N VAL A 128 -0.52 -7.64 -9.98
CA VAL A 128 0.17 -7.40 -11.25
C VAL A 128 0.89 -6.04 -11.22
N SER A 129 2.11 -5.98 -11.74
CA SER A 129 2.84 -4.72 -11.93
C SER A 129 2.36 -3.93 -13.15
N ASN A 130 2.88 -2.71 -13.31
CA ASN A 130 2.90 -2.08 -14.64
C ASN A 130 3.71 -2.94 -15.64
N THR A 131 3.45 -2.75 -16.93
CA THR A 131 4.29 -3.28 -18.01
C THR A 131 5.45 -2.34 -18.31
N VAL A 132 6.60 -2.90 -18.69
CA VAL A 132 7.80 -2.15 -19.07
C VAL A 132 8.37 -2.67 -20.39
N ASP A 133 8.95 -1.78 -21.18
CA ASP A 133 9.71 -2.17 -22.37
C ASP A 133 11.14 -2.52 -21.99
N PHE A 134 11.53 -3.81 -22.03
CA PHE A 134 12.88 -4.27 -21.69
C PHE A 134 13.80 -4.43 -22.91
N ARG A 135 13.38 -3.97 -24.10
CA ARG A 135 14.26 -3.85 -25.26
C ARG A 135 15.28 -2.73 -25.11
#